data_AF-A0A2E7CLF1-F1
#
_entry.id   AF-A0A2E7CLF1-F1
#
_cell.length_a   1.000
_cell.length_b   1.000
_cell.length_c   1.000
_cell.angle_alpha   90.00
_cell.angle_beta   90.00
_cell.angle_gamma   90.00
#
_symmetry.space_group_name_H-M   'P 1'
#
loop_
_entity.id
_entity.type
_entity.pdbx_description
1 polymer ?
#
loop_
_entity_poly.entity_id
_entity_poly.type
_entity_poly.pdbx_seq_one_letter_code
_entity_poly.pdbx_strand_id
1 'polypeptide(L)'
;MSKNRRLEGAATPKEEQGEPSDVTMRIEKPYMNSSSIESTKHIAIQVVAGRDMLSFFVIKPNSHVLIGREEHAELRLLDRAVSTRHAMINCSENGSLTIIDLASTNGTFVNDLRVDRASLQTGDYLEIGDVALRVMSLSENELQHLKRVSSRLKDANKDPLTGLYRRNFLDEELPKLVARCELHNLPISCCFVDLDQFKPINDTFGHQVGDQVLINIARIIMLTVRDGDTCIRYGGDELVLIFPGITEATTVSVVNRIRHNIQKHDWTRIAPKLAVSASFGVSTRKVNESIEQWMYRADQAVYAAKTSGRNRVIPYGYIEQIAQRSKKTD
;
A
#
# COMPACT_ATOMS: atom_id res chain seq x y z
N MET A 1 -37.51 -80.15 -15.93
CA MET A 1 -37.73 -78.81 -15.36
C MET A 1 -36.85 -78.66 -14.12
N SER A 2 -36.12 -77.54 -14.05
CA SER A 2 -35.43 -76.97 -12.88
C SER A 2 -34.29 -77.72 -12.16
N LYS A 3 -33.12 -77.07 -12.27
CA LYS A 3 -32.18 -76.67 -11.20
C LYS A 3 -31.47 -77.76 -10.38
N ASN A 4 -30.18 -77.96 -10.64
CA ASN A 4 -29.07 -77.48 -9.80
C ASN A 4 -27.77 -78.14 -10.27
N ARG A 5 -26.83 -77.35 -10.80
CA ARG A 5 -25.46 -77.79 -11.06
C ARG A 5 -24.55 -77.32 -9.93
N ARG A 6 -23.85 -78.30 -9.36
CA ARG A 6 -22.80 -78.18 -8.34
C ARG A 6 -21.55 -77.49 -8.89
N LEU A 7 -20.85 -76.90 -7.93
CA LEU A 7 -19.47 -76.42 -7.95
C LEU A 7 -18.48 -77.52 -8.36
N GLU A 8 -17.52 -77.18 -9.19
CA GLU A 8 -16.15 -77.72 -9.20
C GLU A 8 -15.24 -76.73 -9.93
N GLY A 9 -14.08 -76.45 -9.33
CA GLY A 9 -13.26 -75.28 -9.65
C GLY A 9 -12.30 -75.46 -10.82
N ALA A 10 -11.68 -74.35 -11.24
CA ALA A 10 -10.32 -74.31 -11.77
C ALA A 10 -9.90 -72.86 -12.03
N ALA A 11 -8.62 -72.59 -11.72
CA ALA A 11 -7.74 -71.63 -12.35
C ALA A 11 -8.00 -70.12 -12.14
N THR A 12 -7.26 -69.58 -11.19
CA THR A 12 -6.76 -68.20 -11.14
C THR A 12 -6.03 -67.80 -12.43
N PRO A 13 -6.37 -66.68 -13.07
CA PRO A 13 -5.44 -65.94 -13.91
C PRO A 13 -4.90 -64.72 -13.16
N LYS A 14 -3.57 -64.63 -13.18
CA LYS A 14 -2.68 -63.56 -12.73
C LYS A 14 -3.29 -62.15 -12.76
N GLU A 15 -3.16 -61.45 -11.63
CA GLU A 15 -3.18 -59.99 -11.54
C GLU A 15 -1.98 -59.43 -12.33
N GLU A 16 -2.23 -58.95 -13.54
CA GLU A 16 -1.35 -57.98 -14.19
C GLU A 16 -1.68 -56.61 -13.62
N GLN A 17 -0.76 -56.10 -12.79
CA GLN A 17 -0.74 -54.75 -12.29
C GLN A 17 -0.69 -53.78 -13.48
N GLY A 18 -1.79 -53.07 -13.72
CA GLY A 18 -1.81 -51.94 -14.64
C GLY A 18 -0.94 -50.82 -14.09
N GLU A 19 0.16 -50.52 -14.77
CA GLU A 19 0.86 -49.26 -14.62
C GLU A 19 -0.11 -48.10 -14.90
N PRO A 20 -0.22 -47.07 -14.04
CA PRO A 20 -0.92 -45.86 -14.41
C PRO A 20 -0.09 -45.15 -15.47
N SER A 21 -0.55 -45.21 -16.73
CA SER A 21 0.01 -44.38 -17.78
C SER A 21 -0.22 -42.92 -17.42
N ASP A 22 0.87 -42.18 -17.21
CA ASP A 22 0.89 -40.73 -17.09
C ASP A 22 0.39 -40.11 -18.40
N VAL A 23 -0.93 -39.94 -18.51
CA VAL A 23 -1.52 -39.13 -19.58
C VAL A 23 -1.26 -37.67 -19.22
N THR A 24 -0.08 -37.18 -19.60
CA THR A 24 0.19 -35.75 -19.63
C THR A 24 -0.69 -35.14 -20.73
N MET A 25 -1.87 -34.63 -20.36
CA MET A 25 -2.68 -33.83 -21.28
C MET A 25 -1.91 -32.56 -21.64
N ARG A 26 -1.26 -32.58 -22.80
CA ARG A 26 -0.73 -31.40 -23.45
C ARG A 26 -1.93 -30.56 -23.85
N ILE A 27 -2.26 -29.53 -23.07
CA ILE A 27 -3.23 -28.53 -23.48
C ILE A 27 -2.60 -27.78 -24.65
N GLU A 28 -2.96 -28.16 -25.88
CA GLU A 28 -2.65 -27.37 -27.06
C GLU A 28 -3.39 -26.03 -26.94
N LYS A 29 -2.62 -24.97 -26.69
CA LYS A 29 -3.14 -23.61 -26.89
C LYS A 29 -3.49 -23.48 -28.37
N PRO A 30 -4.70 -23.05 -28.74
CA PRO A 30 -5.01 -22.83 -30.14
C PRO A 30 -4.10 -21.72 -30.67
N TYR A 31 -3.18 -22.08 -31.58
CA TYR A 31 -2.52 -21.11 -32.43
C TYR A 31 -3.59 -20.53 -33.35
N MET A 32 -4.10 -19.36 -32.98
CA MET A 32 -4.86 -18.50 -33.89
C MET A 32 -3.95 -18.17 -35.08
N ASN A 33 -4.46 -18.43 -36.27
CA ASN A 33 -3.83 -18.10 -37.55
C ASN A 33 -3.34 -16.65 -37.56
N SER A 34 -2.11 -16.48 -38.05
CA SER A 34 -1.50 -15.21 -38.40
C SER A 34 -2.27 -14.55 -39.56
N SER A 35 -3.29 -13.78 -39.21
CA SER A 35 -3.78 -12.68 -40.03
C SER A 35 -3.50 -11.39 -39.27
N SER A 36 -2.90 -10.44 -39.97
CA SER A 36 -2.31 -9.18 -39.51
C SER A 36 -3.32 -8.31 -38.74
N ILE A 37 -3.50 -8.57 -37.45
CA ILE A 37 -3.99 -7.54 -36.54
C ILE A 37 -2.73 -6.76 -36.18
N GLU A 38 -2.56 -5.57 -36.74
CA GLU A 38 -1.63 -4.58 -36.19
C GLU A 38 -1.99 -4.42 -34.72
N SER A 39 -1.26 -5.10 -33.84
CA SER A 39 -1.48 -5.00 -32.40
C SER A 39 -1.15 -3.56 -32.04
N THR A 40 -2.14 -2.78 -31.62
CA THR A 40 -1.91 -1.42 -31.13
C THR A 40 -0.83 -1.46 -30.07
N LYS A 41 0.32 -0.86 -30.37
CA LYS A 41 1.47 -0.78 -29.47
C LYS A 41 1.32 0.47 -28.62
N HIS A 42 1.49 0.31 -27.31
CA HIS A 42 1.46 1.38 -26.33
C HIS A 42 2.87 1.69 -25.89
N ILE A 43 3.24 2.97 -25.95
CA ILE A 43 4.53 3.42 -25.41
C ILE A 43 4.36 3.66 -23.92
N ALA A 44 5.23 3.04 -23.12
CA ALA A 44 5.22 3.20 -21.68
C ALA A 44 6.62 3.48 -21.16
N ILE A 45 6.70 4.21 -20.06
CA ILE A 45 7.94 4.40 -19.29
C ILE A 45 7.79 3.61 -18.01
N GLN A 46 8.77 2.78 -17.69
CA GLN A 46 8.79 2.01 -16.46
C GLN A 46 9.99 2.41 -15.61
N VAL A 47 9.77 2.52 -14.31
CA VAL A 47 10.86 2.63 -13.33
C VAL A 47 11.53 1.27 -13.20
N VAL A 48 12.78 1.17 -13.64
CA VAL A 48 13.56 -0.09 -13.62
C VAL A 48 14.40 -0.22 -12.35
N ALA A 49 14.76 0.89 -11.72
CA ALA A 49 15.44 0.89 -10.43
C ALA A 49 15.06 2.14 -9.61
N GLY A 50 15.09 2.00 -8.28
CA GLY A 50 14.76 3.06 -7.33
C GLY A 50 13.51 2.79 -6.49
N ARG A 51 13.13 3.77 -5.67
CA ARG A 51 12.02 3.66 -4.71
C ARG A 51 10.66 3.42 -5.36
N ASP A 52 10.48 3.91 -6.58
CA ASP A 52 9.22 3.83 -7.34
C ASP A 52 9.19 2.61 -8.29
N MET A 53 10.07 1.61 -8.07
CA MET A 53 10.13 0.37 -8.86
C MET A 53 8.73 -0.24 -9.03
N LEU A 54 8.41 -0.69 -10.25
CA LEU A 54 7.08 -1.16 -10.72
C LEU A 54 6.09 -0.06 -11.11
N SER A 55 6.37 1.21 -10.83
CA SER A 55 5.60 2.33 -11.39
C SER A 55 5.86 2.41 -12.89
N PHE A 56 4.78 2.59 -13.66
CA PHE A 56 4.88 2.83 -15.08
C PHE A 56 3.83 3.85 -15.51
N PHE A 57 4.15 4.58 -16.56
CA PHE A 57 3.26 5.57 -17.16
C PHE A 57 3.07 5.26 -18.64
N VAL A 58 1.83 5.22 -19.10
CA VAL A 58 1.50 5.03 -20.51
C VAL A 58 1.41 6.40 -21.18
N ILE A 59 2.25 6.63 -22.18
CA ILE A 59 2.28 7.88 -22.92
C ILE A 59 1.21 7.81 -24.01
N LYS A 60 0.31 8.80 -24.03
CA LYS A 60 -0.71 8.91 -25.07
C LYS A 60 -0.12 9.60 -26.31
N PRO A 61 -0.60 9.29 -27.53
CA PRO A 61 -0.31 10.11 -28.70
C PRO A 61 -0.76 11.55 -28.48
N ASN A 62 -0.01 12.52 -29.04
CA ASN A 62 -0.31 13.95 -28.91
C ASN A 62 -0.43 14.43 -27.45
N SER A 63 0.47 13.98 -26.58
CA SER A 63 0.49 14.38 -25.17
C SER A 63 1.90 14.79 -24.73
N HIS A 64 1.96 15.41 -23.56
CA HIS A 64 3.21 15.64 -22.84
C HIS A 64 3.14 14.95 -21.48
N VAL A 65 4.30 14.58 -20.95
CA VAL A 65 4.46 13.95 -19.64
C VAL A 65 5.52 14.73 -18.90
N LEU A 66 5.12 15.46 -17.88
CA LEU A 66 6.03 16.10 -16.96
C LEU A 66 6.55 15.08 -15.95
N ILE A 67 7.87 15.06 -15.79
CA ILE A 67 8.58 14.25 -14.83
C ILE A 67 9.15 15.16 -13.76
N GLY A 68 8.88 14.87 -12.49
CA GLY A 68 9.37 15.68 -11.39
C GLY A 68 8.83 15.27 -10.03
N ARG A 69 9.26 15.98 -8.98
CA ARG A 69 8.76 15.77 -7.62
C ARG A 69 7.42 16.46 -7.33
N GLU A 70 7.01 17.40 -8.17
CA GLU A 70 5.79 18.19 -7.94
C GLU A 70 4.53 17.32 -7.95
N GLU A 71 3.51 17.79 -7.22
CA GLU A 71 2.29 17.04 -7.01
C GLU A 71 1.48 16.80 -8.29
N HIS A 72 1.59 17.72 -9.26
CA HIS A 72 0.85 17.69 -10.52
C HIS A 72 1.63 17.09 -11.70
N ALA A 73 2.85 16.57 -11.48
CA ALA A 73 3.60 15.88 -12.52
C ALA A 73 2.90 14.56 -12.89
N GLU A 74 2.71 14.30 -14.19
CA GLU A 74 2.10 13.05 -14.66
C GLU A 74 2.92 11.81 -14.25
N LEU A 75 4.25 11.92 -14.32
CA LEU A 75 5.17 10.94 -13.75
C LEU A 75 5.87 11.57 -12.54
N ARG A 76 5.21 11.48 -11.39
CA ARG A 76 5.74 11.96 -10.12
C ARG A 76 6.78 10.97 -9.57
N LEU A 77 8.03 11.44 -9.43
CA LEU A 77 9.13 10.68 -8.82
C LEU A 77 9.51 11.37 -7.52
N LEU A 78 9.48 10.65 -6.39
CA LEU A 78 9.68 11.25 -5.06
C LEU A 78 11.13 11.23 -4.57
N ASP A 79 12.07 10.92 -5.46
CA ASP A 79 13.49 10.89 -5.15
C ASP A 79 14.08 12.30 -5.00
N ARG A 80 14.93 12.52 -4.00
CA ARG A 80 15.51 13.83 -3.69
C ARG A 80 16.42 14.37 -4.79
N ALA A 81 17.04 13.50 -5.58
CA ALA A 81 17.89 13.88 -6.70
C ALA A 81 17.06 14.35 -7.91
N VAL A 82 15.74 14.19 -7.88
CA VAL A 82 14.84 14.66 -8.93
C VAL A 82 14.44 16.11 -8.66
N SER A 83 14.49 16.99 -9.66
CA SER A 83 14.01 18.37 -9.54
C SER A 83 12.48 18.43 -9.45
N THR A 84 11.93 19.53 -8.91
CA THR A 84 10.47 19.73 -8.79
C THR A 84 9.77 19.55 -10.14
N ARG A 85 10.34 20.17 -11.17
CA ARG A 85 10.08 19.93 -12.59
C ARG A 85 11.41 19.55 -13.20
N HIS A 86 11.60 18.28 -13.55
CA HIS A 86 12.91 17.76 -13.95
C HIS A 86 13.04 17.70 -15.46
N ALA A 87 12.13 16.99 -16.11
CA ALA A 87 12.14 16.77 -17.54
C ALA A 87 10.71 16.72 -18.06
N MET A 88 10.55 16.93 -19.36
CA MET A 88 9.28 16.77 -20.06
C MET A 88 9.47 15.88 -21.27
N ILE A 89 8.60 14.88 -21.41
CA ILE A 89 8.55 14.03 -22.60
C ILE A 89 7.35 14.46 -23.43
N ASN A 90 7.61 14.86 -24.67
CA ASN A 90 6.59 15.16 -25.66
C ASN A 90 6.41 13.95 -26.57
N CYS A 91 5.16 13.58 -26.79
CA CYS A 91 4.74 12.56 -27.74
C CYS A 91 3.92 13.21 -28.83
N SER A 92 4.41 13.13 -30.05
CA SER A 92 3.70 13.64 -31.24
C SER A 92 2.58 12.69 -31.68
N GLU A 93 1.79 13.10 -32.66
CA GLU A 93 0.72 12.27 -33.25
C GLU A 93 1.24 10.99 -33.91
N ASN A 94 2.45 11.02 -34.47
CA ASN A 94 3.08 9.86 -35.10
C ASN A 94 3.81 8.94 -34.10
N GLY A 95 3.71 9.23 -32.80
CA GLY A 95 4.34 8.45 -31.73
C GLY A 95 5.84 8.73 -31.53
N SER A 96 6.43 9.69 -32.25
CA SER A 96 7.81 10.10 -31.99
C SER A 96 7.89 10.83 -30.65
N LEU A 97 8.88 10.41 -29.84
CA LEU A 97 9.11 10.89 -28.50
C LEU A 97 10.32 11.83 -28.46
N THR A 98 10.22 12.89 -27.67
CA THR A 98 11.32 13.79 -27.37
C THR A 98 11.34 14.11 -25.89
N ILE A 99 12.47 13.91 -25.23
CA ILE A 99 12.70 14.38 -23.87
C ILE A 99 13.41 15.73 -23.88
N ILE A 100 13.04 16.59 -22.95
CA ILE A 100 13.60 17.92 -22.74
C ILE A 100 13.91 18.07 -21.25
N ASP A 101 15.15 18.39 -20.91
CA ASP A 101 15.53 18.77 -19.55
C ASP A 101 14.96 20.17 -19.22
N LEU A 102 14.37 20.31 -18.04
CA LEU A 102 13.74 21.56 -17.60
C LEU A 102 14.67 22.36 -16.66
N ALA A 103 15.95 22.44 -17.02
CA ALA A 103 17.01 23.01 -16.19
C ALA A 103 17.10 22.32 -14.82
N SER A 104 17.13 20.99 -14.85
CA SER A 104 17.19 20.19 -13.64
C SER A 104 18.55 20.33 -12.95
N THR A 105 18.57 20.21 -11.62
CA THR A 105 19.79 20.33 -10.82
C THR A 105 20.84 19.27 -11.17
N ASN A 106 20.40 18.02 -11.36
CA ASN A 106 21.29 16.88 -11.57
C ASN A 106 21.42 16.47 -13.05
N GLY A 107 20.67 17.11 -13.94
CA GLY A 107 20.65 16.78 -15.37
C GLY A 107 19.75 15.57 -15.67
N THR A 108 19.28 15.54 -16.92
CA THR A 108 18.59 14.42 -17.54
C THR A 108 19.59 13.64 -18.39
N PHE A 109 19.58 12.32 -18.29
CA PHE A 109 20.45 11.45 -19.09
C PHE A 109 19.63 10.47 -19.94
N VAL A 110 20.11 10.19 -21.14
CA VAL A 110 19.58 9.16 -22.04
C VAL A 110 20.74 8.26 -22.44
N ASN A 111 20.67 6.97 -22.09
CA ASN A 111 21.75 6.00 -22.29
C ASN A 111 23.11 6.55 -21.81
N ASP A 112 23.15 7.00 -20.55
CA ASP A 112 24.31 7.58 -19.85
C ASP A 112 24.84 8.92 -20.40
N LEU A 113 24.21 9.46 -21.46
CA LEU A 113 24.57 10.76 -22.03
C LEU A 113 23.67 11.85 -21.46
N ARG A 114 24.27 12.89 -20.87
CA ARG A 114 23.53 14.07 -20.41
C ARG A 114 22.96 14.82 -21.63
N VAL A 115 21.68 15.17 -21.57
CA VAL A 115 20.98 15.84 -22.66
C VAL A 115 20.16 17.01 -22.17
N ASP A 116 20.16 18.10 -22.92
CA ASP A 116 19.14 19.16 -22.78
C ASP A 116 17.88 18.80 -23.57
N ARG A 117 18.06 18.09 -24.70
CA ARG A 117 16.99 17.58 -25.55
C ARG A 117 17.46 16.36 -26.32
N ALA A 118 16.64 15.31 -26.38
CA ALA A 118 16.94 14.12 -27.17
C ALA A 118 15.66 13.46 -27.71
N SER A 119 15.77 12.85 -28.89
CA SER A 119 14.74 11.93 -29.39
C SER A 119 14.86 10.61 -28.65
N LEU A 120 13.73 10.03 -28.24
CA LEU A 120 13.70 8.75 -27.55
C LEU A 120 13.20 7.63 -28.46
N GLN A 121 13.79 6.45 -28.29
CA GLN A 121 13.40 5.21 -28.92
C GLN A 121 12.98 4.17 -27.87
N THR A 122 12.22 3.18 -28.30
CA THR A 122 11.92 2.03 -27.44
C THR A 122 13.21 1.29 -27.11
N GLY A 123 13.43 1.00 -25.84
CA GLY A 123 14.64 0.37 -25.33
C GLY A 123 15.59 1.32 -24.64
N ASP A 124 15.47 2.64 -24.87
CA ASP A 124 16.31 3.64 -24.22
C ASP A 124 16.14 3.64 -22.69
N TYR A 125 17.27 3.85 -22.02
CA TYR A 125 17.32 4.11 -20.59
C TYR A 125 17.37 5.62 -20.34
N LEU A 126 16.60 6.07 -19.36
CA LEU A 126 16.61 7.46 -18.90
C LEU A 126 17.07 7.48 -17.45
N GLU A 127 17.94 8.40 -17.10
CA GLU A 127 18.26 8.68 -15.70
C GLU A 127 17.78 10.08 -15.34
N ILE A 128 16.88 10.12 -14.36
CA ILE A 128 16.28 11.34 -13.83
C ILE A 128 16.67 11.40 -12.36
N GLY A 129 17.74 12.14 -12.02
CA GLY A 129 18.37 12.03 -10.70
C GLY A 129 18.90 10.62 -10.47
N ASP A 130 18.59 10.01 -9.32
CA ASP A 130 19.02 8.64 -8.97
C ASP A 130 18.00 7.57 -9.44
N VAL A 131 17.03 7.94 -10.28
CA VAL A 131 15.96 7.05 -10.75
C VAL A 131 16.23 6.64 -12.20
N ALA A 132 16.41 5.33 -12.42
CA ALA A 132 16.54 4.76 -13.75
C ALA A 132 15.17 4.34 -14.28
N LEU A 133 14.86 4.83 -15.49
CA LEU A 133 13.64 4.55 -16.24
C LEU A 133 14.00 3.85 -17.55
N ARG A 134 13.03 3.13 -18.12
CA ARG A 134 13.16 2.50 -19.44
C ARG A 134 11.94 2.79 -20.31
N VAL A 135 12.19 3.17 -21.56
CA VAL A 135 11.15 3.34 -22.58
C VAL A 135 10.80 1.98 -23.18
N MET A 136 9.52 1.65 -23.20
CA MET A 136 9.00 0.36 -23.61
C MET A 136 7.93 0.53 -24.68
N SER A 137 7.82 -0.45 -25.56
CA SER A 137 6.65 -0.63 -26.43
C SER A 137 5.96 -1.92 -25.99
N LEU A 138 4.73 -1.80 -25.49
CA LEU A 138 3.93 -2.93 -25.03
C LEU A 138 2.77 -3.18 -25.99
N SER A 139 2.51 -4.44 -26.30
CA SER A 139 1.21 -4.85 -26.85
C SER A 139 0.10 -4.63 -25.81
N GLU A 140 -1.15 -4.58 -26.26
CA GLU A 140 -2.32 -4.50 -25.36
C GLU A 140 -2.28 -5.62 -24.29
N ASN A 141 -1.94 -6.85 -24.68
CA ASN A 141 -1.87 -7.98 -23.76
C ASN A 141 -0.79 -7.81 -22.68
N GLU A 142 0.40 -7.31 -23.05
CA GLU A 142 1.49 -7.05 -22.11
C GLU A 142 1.13 -5.90 -21.16
N LEU A 143 0.51 -4.84 -21.68
CA LEU A 143 0.05 -3.72 -20.87
C LEU A 143 -1.00 -4.17 -19.84
N GLN A 144 -1.97 -4.99 -20.25
CA GLN A 144 -2.97 -5.55 -19.34
C GLN A 144 -2.33 -6.48 -18.29
N HIS A 145 -1.35 -7.29 -18.70
CA HIS A 145 -0.60 -8.13 -17.77
C HIS A 145 0.15 -7.30 -16.72
N LEU A 146 0.87 -6.26 -17.15
CA LEU A 146 1.63 -5.38 -16.27
C LEU A 146 0.73 -4.63 -15.29
N LYS A 147 -0.40 -4.08 -15.78
CA LYS A 147 -1.45 -3.48 -14.93
C LYS A 147 -1.93 -4.45 -13.86
N ARG A 148 -2.20 -5.70 -14.24
CA ARG A 148 -2.68 -6.74 -13.31
C ARG A 148 -1.63 -7.10 -12.25
N VAL A 149 -0.36 -7.25 -12.65
CA VAL A 149 0.73 -7.54 -11.70
C VAL A 149 0.95 -6.37 -10.74
N SER A 150 1.04 -5.15 -11.26
CA SER A 150 1.17 -3.93 -10.44
C SER A 150 0.00 -3.78 -9.46
N SER A 151 -1.25 -4.01 -9.91
CA SER A 151 -2.43 -3.96 -9.02
C SER A 151 -2.32 -5.02 -7.92
N ARG A 152 -2.03 -6.28 -8.27
CA ARG A 152 -1.92 -7.37 -7.29
C ARG A 152 -0.85 -7.10 -6.23
N LEU A 153 0.28 -6.50 -6.62
CA LEU A 153 1.34 -6.14 -5.67
C LEU A 153 0.95 -4.96 -4.79
N LYS A 154 0.21 -3.97 -5.32
CA LYS A 154 -0.40 -2.91 -4.49
C LYS A 154 -1.44 -3.46 -3.52
N ASP A 155 -2.26 -4.41 -3.97
CA ASP A 155 -3.28 -5.08 -3.17
C ASP A 155 -2.66 -6.02 -2.11
N ALA A 156 -1.50 -6.63 -2.38
CA ALA A 156 -0.78 -7.47 -1.43
C ALA A 156 -0.39 -6.70 -0.16
N ASN A 157 -0.08 -5.41 -0.29
CA ASN A 157 0.28 -4.53 0.83
C ASN A 157 -0.94 -3.93 1.55
N LYS A 158 -2.17 -4.25 1.10
CA LYS A 158 -3.42 -3.79 1.71
C LYS A 158 -4.14 -4.93 2.44
N ASP A 159 -4.73 -4.60 3.58
CA ASP A 159 -5.60 -5.50 4.33
C ASP A 159 -6.92 -5.69 3.56
N PRO A 160 -7.34 -6.94 3.27
CA PRO A 160 -8.47 -7.21 2.39
C PRO A 160 -9.82 -6.84 3.01
N LEU A 161 -9.90 -6.74 4.34
CA LEU A 161 -11.13 -6.35 5.03
C LEU A 161 -11.31 -4.83 4.99
N THR A 162 -10.26 -4.10 5.37
CA THR A 162 -10.36 -2.65 5.67
C THR A 162 -9.83 -1.75 4.55
N GLY A 163 -9.02 -2.28 3.63
CA GLY A 163 -8.32 -1.49 2.60
C GLY A 163 -7.17 -0.63 3.14
N LEU A 164 -6.87 -0.72 4.44
CA LEU A 164 -5.72 -0.07 5.05
C LEU A 164 -4.42 -0.80 4.68
N TYR A 165 -3.26 -0.18 4.90
CA TYR A 165 -2.00 -0.91 4.75
C TYR A 165 -1.87 -2.04 5.77
N ARG A 166 -1.17 -3.11 5.43
CA ARG A 166 -0.83 -4.18 6.37
C ARG A 166 0.34 -3.78 7.26
N ARG A 167 0.51 -4.50 8.37
CA ARG A 167 1.64 -4.36 9.30
C ARG A 167 3.01 -4.32 8.59
N ASN A 168 3.22 -5.09 7.52
CA ASN A 168 4.46 -5.10 6.74
C ASN A 168 4.91 -3.70 6.26
N PHE A 169 3.98 -2.75 6.10
CA PHE A 169 4.33 -1.37 5.80
C PHE A 169 5.31 -0.78 6.84
N LEU A 170 5.15 -1.15 8.11
CA LEU A 170 5.99 -0.66 9.21
C LEU A 170 7.45 -1.14 9.08
N ASP A 171 7.67 -2.31 8.48
CA ASP A 171 9.00 -2.87 8.31
C ASP A 171 9.65 -2.35 7.02
N GLU A 172 8.87 -2.21 5.94
CA GLU A 172 9.38 -1.90 4.61
C GLU A 172 9.42 -0.40 4.28
N GLU A 173 8.39 0.36 4.70
CA GLU A 173 8.16 1.73 4.24
C GLU A 173 8.32 2.80 5.33
N LEU A 174 7.98 2.47 6.59
CA LEU A 174 8.11 3.42 7.70
C LEU A 174 9.56 3.91 7.92
N PRO A 175 10.62 3.07 7.85
CA PRO A 175 12.00 3.56 7.97
C PRO A 175 12.35 4.60 6.90
N LYS A 176 11.89 4.39 5.67
CA LYS A 176 12.09 5.32 4.55
C LYS A 176 11.34 6.64 4.77
N LEU A 177 10.16 6.58 5.37
CA LEU A 177 9.35 7.76 5.69
C LEU A 177 9.97 8.58 6.84
N VAL A 178 10.47 7.90 7.87
CA VAL A 178 11.19 8.53 9.00
C VAL A 178 12.45 9.24 8.50
N ALA A 179 13.30 8.56 7.73
CA ALA A 179 14.51 9.15 7.17
C ALA A 179 14.21 10.38 6.31
N ARG A 180 13.11 10.37 5.55
CA ARG A 180 12.65 11.54 4.77
C ARG A 180 12.26 12.71 5.68
N CYS A 181 11.53 12.46 6.77
CA CYS A 181 11.13 13.51 7.69
C CYS A 181 12.34 14.11 8.41
N GLU A 182 13.30 13.28 8.83
CA GLU A 182 14.56 13.73 9.43
C GLU A 182 15.36 14.60 8.46
N LEU A 183 15.52 14.18 7.20
CA LEU A 183 16.23 14.94 6.17
C LEU A 183 15.65 16.36 5.97
N HIS A 184 14.34 16.51 6.13
CA HIS A 184 13.64 17.77 5.94
C HIS A 184 13.36 18.53 7.24
N ASN A 185 13.89 18.07 8.39
CA ASN A 185 13.58 18.63 9.71
C ASN A 185 12.07 18.73 10.00
N LEU A 186 11.31 17.74 9.53
CA LEU A 186 9.87 17.67 9.72
C LEU A 186 9.54 16.74 10.91
N PRO A 187 8.61 17.14 11.80
CA PRO A 187 8.14 16.23 12.85
C PRO A 187 7.39 15.05 12.23
N ILE A 188 7.43 13.89 12.87
CA ILE A 188 6.62 12.73 12.50
C ILE A 188 5.95 12.18 13.75
N SER A 189 4.63 11.99 13.68
CA SER A 189 3.82 11.51 14.80
C SER A 189 3.12 10.21 14.44
N CYS A 190 2.95 9.33 15.41
CA CYS A 190 2.19 8.10 15.26
C CYS A 190 1.04 8.08 16.26
N CYS A 191 -0.02 7.37 15.89
CA CYS A 191 -1.15 7.09 16.77
C CYS A 191 -1.48 5.61 16.71
N PHE A 192 -1.43 4.93 17.86
CA PHE A 192 -2.09 3.65 18.00
C PHE A 192 -3.57 3.87 18.30
N VAL A 193 -4.41 3.05 17.69
CA VAL A 193 -5.86 3.04 17.85
C VAL A 193 -6.27 1.62 18.20
N ASP A 194 -7.01 1.50 19.28
CA ASP A 194 -7.54 0.21 19.72
C ASP A 194 -9.04 0.34 19.99
N LEU A 195 -9.82 -0.56 19.38
CA LEU A 195 -11.27 -0.55 19.52
C LEU A 195 -11.67 -1.00 20.92
N ASP A 196 -12.41 -0.15 21.62
CA ASP A 196 -12.86 -0.43 22.97
C ASP A 196 -13.88 -1.58 22.94
N GLN A 197 -13.62 -2.62 23.74
CA GLN A 197 -14.56 -3.74 23.93
C GLN A 197 -14.88 -4.49 22.62
N PHE A 198 -13.94 -4.57 21.67
CA PHE A 198 -14.18 -5.25 20.40
C PHE A 198 -14.49 -6.75 20.54
N LYS A 199 -13.81 -7.46 21.44
CA LYS A 199 -14.13 -8.87 21.73
C LYS A 199 -15.58 -9.04 22.22
N PRO A 200 -16.06 -8.31 23.24
CA PRO A 200 -17.49 -8.31 23.60
C PRO A 200 -18.46 -8.01 22.44
N ILE A 201 -18.10 -7.11 21.51
CA ILE A 201 -18.91 -6.86 20.31
C ILE A 201 -19.02 -8.13 19.45
N ASN A 202 -17.89 -8.81 19.18
CA ASN A 202 -17.90 -10.07 18.45
C ASN A 202 -18.69 -11.16 19.18
N ASP A 203 -18.51 -11.28 20.49
CA ASP A 203 -19.18 -12.30 21.30
C ASP A 203 -20.70 -12.08 21.35
N THR A 204 -21.16 -10.82 21.30
CA THR A 204 -22.59 -10.45 21.40
C THR A 204 -23.30 -10.46 20.04
N PHE A 205 -22.66 -9.91 19.00
CA PHE A 205 -23.29 -9.65 17.70
C PHE A 205 -22.75 -10.54 16.56
N GLY A 206 -21.72 -11.34 16.84
CA GLY A 206 -21.05 -12.21 15.87
C GLY A 206 -19.93 -11.51 15.10
N HIS A 207 -19.00 -12.31 14.59
CA HIS A 207 -17.82 -11.83 13.86
C HIS A 207 -18.15 -11.01 12.61
N GLN A 208 -19.26 -11.29 11.92
CA GLN A 208 -19.68 -10.50 10.76
C GLN A 208 -19.98 -9.05 11.14
N VAL A 209 -20.55 -8.81 12.32
CA VAL A 209 -20.79 -7.46 12.83
C VAL A 209 -19.47 -6.80 13.21
N GLY A 210 -18.55 -7.53 13.84
CA GLY A 210 -17.19 -7.03 14.11
C GLY A 210 -16.44 -6.61 12.85
N ASP A 211 -16.54 -7.40 11.78
CA ASP A 211 -15.96 -7.07 10.48
C ASP A 211 -16.54 -5.78 9.90
N GLN A 212 -17.87 -5.59 9.97
CA GLN A 212 -18.53 -4.34 9.56
C GLN A 212 -18.08 -3.15 10.43
N VAL A 213 -17.84 -3.37 11.72
CA VAL A 213 -17.28 -2.34 12.60
C VAL A 213 -15.89 -1.93 12.12
N LEU A 214 -14.99 -2.88 11.87
CA LEU A 214 -13.64 -2.60 11.39
C LEU A 214 -13.63 -1.86 10.04
N ILE A 215 -14.49 -2.28 9.10
CA ILE A 215 -14.66 -1.61 7.80
C ILE A 215 -15.07 -0.14 7.98
N ASN A 216 -16.07 0.13 8.83
CA ASN A 216 -16.58 1.49 9.02
C ASN A 216 -15.60 2.36 9.80
N ILE A 217 -14.89 1.83 10.80
CA ILE A 217 -13.81 2.55 11.47
C ILE A 217 -12.71 2.94 10.48
N ALA A 218 -12.25 2.00 9.65
CA ALA A 218 -11.24 2.28 8.64
C ALA A 218 -11.70 3.37 7.66
N ARG A 219 -12.95 3.31 7.21
CA ARG A 219 -13.54 4.36 6.35
C ARG A 219 -13.59 5.72 7.04
N ILE A 220 -14.03 5.78 8.30
CA ILE A 220 -14.08 7.03 9.07
C ILE A 220 -12.68 7.64 9.19
N ILE A 221 -11.68 6.80 9.48
CA ILE A 221 -10.28 7.25 9.55
C ILE A 221 -9.84 7.81 8.19
N MET A 222 -10.00 7.05 7.11
CA MET A 222 -9.58 7.47 5.75
C MET A 222 -10.25 8.77 5.29
N LEU A 223 -11.51 9.00 5.64
CA LEU A 223 -12.23 10.24 5.31
C LEU A 223 -11.81 11.43 6.19
N THR A 224 -11.09 11.19 7.30
CA THR A 224 -10.71 12.22 8.27
C THR A 224 -9.26 12.66 8.13
N VAL A 225 -8.38 11.76 7.67
CA VAL A 225 -6.96 12.03 7.41
C VAL A 225 -6.77 12.63 6.01
N ARG A 226 -5.58 13.15 5.72
CA ARG A 226 -5.20 13.62 4.37
C ARG A 226 -4.40 12.55 3.63
N ASP A 227 -4.23 12.73 2.32
CA ASP A 227 -3.53 11.77 1.44
C ASP A 227 -2.08 11.47 1.85
N GLY A 228 -1.41 12.42 2.52
CA GLY A 228 -0.04 12.25 3.02
C GLY A 228 0.09 11.43 4.31
N ASP A 229 -1.03 11.11 4.97
CA ASP A 229 -1.02 10.31 6.20
C ASP A 229 -1.18 8.82 5.87
N THR A 230 -0.53 7.95 6.65
CA THR A 230 -0.60 6.49 6.42
C THR A 230 -1.48 5.82 7.46
N CYS A 231 -2.43 5.00 7.01
CA CYS A 231 -3.32 4.22 7.86
C CYS A 231 -3.03 2.73 7.70
N ILE A 232 -2.77 2.04 8.81
CA ILE A 232 -2.27 0.67 8.85
C ILE A 232 -3.17 -0.16 9.77
N ARG A 233 -3.56 -1.36 9.34
CA ARG A 233 -4.11 -2.38 10.23
C ARG A 233 -2.95 -3.19 10.82
N TYR A 234 -2.71 -2.98 12.11
CA TYR A 234 -1.58 -3.55 12.84
C TYR A 234 -1.87 -4.94 13.37
N GLY A 235 -3.09 -5.14 13.88
CA GLY A 235 -3.59 -6.38 14.47
C GLY A 235 -5.07 -6.59 14.16
N GLY A 236 -5.72 -7.50 14.91
CA GLY A 236 -7.13 -7.83 14.72
C GLY A 236 -8.02 -6.59 14.76
N ASP A 237 -7.93 -5.83 15.84
CA ASP A 237 -8.66 -4.61 16.18
C ASP A 237 -7.75 -3.41 16.48
N GLU A 238 -6.46 -3.56 16.21
CA GLU A 238 -5.45 -2.52 16.40
C GLU A 238 -5.09 -1.87 15.06
N LEU A 239 -5.13 -0.55 15.03
CA LEU A 239 -4.74 0.27 13.88
C LEU A 239 -3.60 1.21 14.27
N VAL A 240 -2.73 1.52 13.30
CA VAL A 240 -1.66 2.50 13.46
C VAL A 240 -1.79 3.57 12.38
N LEU A 241 -1.75 4.83 12.81
CA LEU A 241 -1.77 6.00 11.92
C LEU A 241 -0.42 6.72 12.00
N ILE A 242 0.13 7.10 10.85
CA ILE A 242 1.39 7.84 10.74
C ILE A 242 1.13 9.21 10.10
N PHE A 243 1.61 10.26 10.77
CA PHE A 243 1.38 11.65 10.42
C PHE A 243 2.71 12.40 10.19
N PRO A 244 3.21 12.44 8.95
CA PRO A 244 4.45 13.15 8.62
C PRO A 244 4.23 14.66 8.48
N GLY A 245 5.12 15.48 9.05
CA GLY A 245 5.13 16.93 8.90
C GLY A 245 4.07 17.69 9.72
N ILE A 246 3.51 17.09 10.77
CA ILE A 246 2.64 17.80 11.72
C ILE A 246 3.06 17.59 13.17
N THR A 247 2.82 18.61 14.00
CA THR A 247 3.17 18.61 15.43
C THR A 247 2.28 17.68 16.26
N GLU A 248 2.71 17.30 17.47
CA GLU A 248 1.90 16.49 18.40
C GLU A 248 0.51 17.11 18.63
N ALA A 249 0.45 18.43 18.86
CA ALA A 249 -0.81 19.14 19.11
C ALA A 249 -1.76 19.05 17.89
N THR A 250 -1.24 19.23 16.67
CA THR A 250 -2.03 19.08 15.44
C THR A 250 -2.48 17.63 15.27
N THR A 251 -1.60 16.65 15.53
CA THR A 251 -1.96 15.23 15.50
C THR A 251 -3.08 14.92 16.48
N VAL A 252 -2.98 15.37 17.73
CA VAL A 252 -4.04 15.21 18.74
C VAL A 252 -5.36 15.81 18.28
N SER A 253 -5.34 16.96 17.60
CA SER A 253 -6.56 17.56 17.03
C SER A 253 -7.19 16.70 15.93
N VAL A 254 -6.40 16.14 15.01
CA VAL A 254 -6.89 15.25 13.96
C VAL A 254 -7.44 13.95 14.56
N VAL A 255 -6.71 13.37 15.51
CA VAL A 255 -7.12 12.13 16.18
C VAL A 255 -8.38 12.32 17.01
N ASN A 256 -8.57 13.47 17.66
CA ASN A 256 -9.83 13.79 18.34
C ASN A 256 -11.01 13.90 17.37
N ARG A 257 -10.79 14.42 16.15
CA ARG A 257 -11.81 14.43 15.11
C ARG A 257 -12.19 13.01 14.69
N ILE A 258 -11.21 12.11 14.53
CA ILE A 258 -11.45 10.68 14.28
C ILE A 258 -12.29 10.06 15.41
N ARG A 259 -11.84 10.22 16.66
CA ARG A 259 -12.55 9.73 17.86
C ARG A 259 -14.00 10.19 17.89
N HIS A 260 -14.24 11.48 17.65
CA HIS A 260 -15.57 12.07 17.64
C HIS A 260 -16.45 11.54 16.50
N ASN A 261 -15.88 11.37 15.31
CA ASN A 261 -16.59 10.80 14.17
C ASN A 261 -16.98 9.34 14.41
N ILE A 262 -16.13 8.54 15.06
CA ILE A 262 -16.44 7.17 15.48
C ILE A 262 -17.58 7.17 16.51
N GLN A 263 -17.48 8.02 17.52
CA GLN A 263 -18.50 8.13 18.58
C GLN A 263 -19.87 8.57 18.04
N LYS A 264 -19.89 9.44 17.03
CA LYS A 264 -21.12 9.97 16.40
C LYS A 264 -21.67 9.10 15.27
N HIS A 265 -20.93 8.09 14.82
CA HIS A 265 -21.39 7.23 13.74
C HIS A 265 -22.64 6.46 14.17
N ASP A 266 -23.61 6.32 13.28
CA ASP A 266 -24.85 5.59 13.54
C ASP A 266 -24.65 4.08 13.42
N TRP A 267 -24.10 3.50 14.49
CA TRP A 267 -23.83 2.06 14.61
C TRP A 267 -25.11 1.22 14.63
N THR A 268 -26.29 1.82 14.88
CA THR A 268 -27.56 1.09 14.93
C THR A 268 -27.99 0.54 13.57
N ARG A 269 -27.47 1.11 12.48
CA ARG A 269 -27.65 0.60 11.11
C ARG A 269 -26.92 -0.71 10.85
N ILE A 270 -25.90 -1.04 11.65
CA ILE A 270 -25.17 -2.30 11.56
C ILE A 270 -25.83 -3.33 12.48
N ALA A 271 -26.07 -2.98 13.75
CA ALA A 271 -26.80 -3.83 14.68
C ALA A 271 -27.56 -2.99 15.73
N PRO A 272 -28.79 -3.39 16.13
CA PRO A 272 -29.54 -2.67 17.15
C PRO A 272 -28.76 -2.53 18.46
N LYS A 273 -28.76 -1.33 19.04
CA LYS A 273 -28.07 -0.98 20.30
C LYS A 273 -26.53 -1.12 20.26
N LEU A 274 -25.93 -1.32 19.09
CA LEU A 274 -24.47 -1.32 18.95
C LEU A 274 -23.93 0.07 19.27
N ALA A 275 -22.90 0.12 20.11
CA ALA A 275 -22.12 1.32 20.40
C ALA A 275 -20.65 0.98 20.27
N VAL A 276 -19.89 1.82 19.55
CA VAL A 276 -18.47 1.60 19.31
C VAL A 276 -17.69 2.85 19.72
N SER A 277 -16.60 2.64 20.45
CA SER A 277 -15.58 3.65 20.73
C SER A 277 -14.20 3.07 20.51
N ALA A 278 -13.19 3.93 20.52
CA ALA A 278 -11.80 3.53 20.47
C ALA A 278 -10.95 4.38 21.42
N SER A 279 -9.86 3.80 21.88
CA SER A 279 -8.83 4.46 22.69
C SER A 279 -7.61 4.75 21.83
N PHE A 280 -7.03 5.95 22.01
CA PHE A 280 -6.00 6.48 21.13
C PHE A 280 -4.77 6.91 21.93
N GLY A 281 -3.60 6.43 21.52
CA GLY A 281 -2.31 6.80 22.08
C GLY A 281 -1.46 7.47 21.03
N VAL A 282 -1.10 8.74 21.26
CA VAL A 282 -0.34 9.55 20.31
C VAL A 282 1.08 9.74 20.81
N SER A 283 2.06 9.70 19.90
CA SER A 283 3.41 10.14 20.22
C SER A 283 4.11 10.76 19.01
N THR A 284 4.84 11.86 19.23
CA THR A 284 5.75 12.43 18.23
C THR A 284 7.15 11.90 18.43
N ARG A 285 7.83 11.51 17.34
CA ARG A 285 9.18 10.96 17.39
C ARG A 285 10.18 11.99 17.88
N LYS A 286 11.05 11.59 18.81
CA LYS A 286 12.16 12.39 19.33
C LYS A 286 13.38 12.25 18.41
N VAL A 287 14.28 13.23 18.44
CA VAL A 287 15.53 13.19 17.67
C VAL A 287 16.36 11.97 18.12
N ASN A 288 16.92 11.23 17.16
CA ASN A 288 17.72 10.02 17.39
C ASN A 288 16.98 8.87 18.12
N GLU A 289 15.65 8.87 18.11
CA GLU A 289 14.85 7.79 18.71
C GLU A 289 14.64 6.63 17.74
N SER A 290 14.76 5.37 18.21
CA SER A 290 14.44 4.23 17.35
C SER A 290 12.94 4.18 17.02
N ILE A 291 12.59 3.55 15.89
CA ILE A 291 11.18 3.37 15.52
C ILE A 291 10.45 2.54 16.57
N GLU A 292 11.08 1.51 17.14
CA GLU A 292 10.44 0.68 18.16
C GLU A 292 10.17 1.48 19.44
N GLN A 293 11.14 2.27 19.91
CA GLN A 293 10.98 3.12 21.10
C GLN A 293 9.85 4.14 20.91
N TRP A 294 9.82 4.78 19.74
CA TRP A 294 8.78 5.75 19.40
C TRP A 294 7.39 5.11 19.37
N MET A 295 7.23 3.98 18.67
CA MET A 295 5.96 3.26 18.62
C MET A 295 5.53 2.73 19.97
N TYR A 296 6.47 2.25 20.80
CA TYR A 296 6.20 1.79 22.16
C TYR A 296 5.60 2.89 23.04
N ARG A 297 6.03 4.15 22.91
CA ARG A 297 5.42 5.27 23.62
C ARG A 297 3.95 5.49 23.23
N ALA A 298 3.61 5.37 21.95
CA ALA A 298 2.22 5.47 21.52
C ALA A 298 1.36 4.30 22.06
N ASP A 299 1.91 3.08 22.09
CA ASP A 299 1.24 1.93 22.70
C ASP A 299 0.98 2.12 24.21
N GLN A 300 1.98 2.57 24.96
CA GLN A 300 1.81 2.93 26.38
C GLN A 300 0.72 4.00 26.57
N ALA A 301 0.59 4.94 25.64
CA ALA A 301 -0.46 5.94 25.68
C ALA A 301 -1.86 5.38 25.41
N VAL A 302 -2.01 4.35 24.56
CA VAL A 302 -3.28 3.60 24.43
C VAL A 302 -3.62 2.90 25.73
N TYR A 303 -2.65 2.25 26.37
CA TYR A 303 -2.88 1.60 27.66
C TYR A 303 -3.38 2.60 28.72
N ALA A 304 -2.76 3.78 28.81
CA ALA A 304 -3.22 4.86 29.68
C ALA A 304 -4.64 5.33 29.31
N ALA A 305 -4.97 5.41 28.01
CA ALA A 305 -6.31 5.79 27.56
C ALA A 305 -7.37 4.78 28.00
N LYS A 306 -7.08 3.48 27.87
CA LYS A 306 -7.96 2.39 28.30
C LYS A 306 -8.20 2.40 29.81
N THR A 307 -7.14 2.51 30.60
CA THR A 307 -7.20 2.51 32.06
C THR A 307 -7.84 3.78 32.63
N SER A 308 -7.75 4.90 31.92
CA SER A 308 -8.36 6.16 32.34
C SER A 308 -9.86 6.25 32.02
N GLY A 309 -10.47 5.23 31.42
CA GLY A 309 -11.91 5.19 31.11
C GLY A 309 -12.26 5.18 29.63
N ARG A 310 -11.31 4.82 28.74
CA ARG A 310 -11.54 4.59 27.31
C ARG A 310 -12.04 5.81 26.53
N ASN A 311 -12.37 5.65 25.25
CA ASN A 311 -12.93 6.68 24.36
C ASN A 311 -12.22 8.04 24.48
N ARG A 312 -10.89 8.04 24.38
CA ARG A 312 -10.07 9.25 24.56
C ARG A 312 -8.75 9.18 23.83
N VAL A 313 -8.17 10.36 23.64
CA VAL A 313 -6.84 10.55 23.09
C VAL A 313 -5.90 10.92 24.22
N ILE A 314 -4.82 10.15 24.38
CA ILE A 314 -3.72 10.49 25.29
C ILE A 314 -2.45 10.68 24.46
N PRO A 315 -1.86 11.89 24.42
CA PRO A 315 -0.49 12.05 23.94
C PRO A 315 0.50 11.57 25.00
N TYR A 316 1.58 10.92 24.59
CA TYR A 316 2.57 10.38 25.53
C TYR A 316 3.21 11.47 26.40
N GLY A 317 3.43 12.67 25.84
CA GLY A 317 3.95 13.81 26.60
C GLY A 317 3.10 14.17 27.82
N TYR A 318 1.80 13.86 27.82
CA TYR A 318 0.92 14.04 28.99
C TYR A 318 1.26 13.07 30.13
N ILE A 319 1.64 11.82 29.81
CA ILE A 319 2.05 10.81 30.80
C ILE A 319 3.35 11.25 31.49
N GLU A 320 4.32 11.73 30.71
CA GLU A 320 5.61 12.24 31.25
C GLU A 320 5.38 13.40 32.23
N GLN A 321 4.46 14.32 31.91
CA GLN A 321 4.13 15.47 32.77
C GLN A 321 3.49 15.04 34.10
N ILE A 322 2.59 14.05 34.10
CA ILE A 322 1.99 13.53 35.33
C ILE A 322 3.07 12.89 36.21
N ALA A 323 3.91 12.03 35.63
CA ALA A 323 4.98 11.36 36.38
C ALA A 323 5.99 12.34 37.00
N GLN A 324 6.31 13.43 36.30
CA GLN A 324 7.19 14.48 36.81
C GLN A 324 6.55 15.32 37.93
N ARG A 325 5.23 15.54 37.88
CA ARG A 325 4.51 16.26 38.95
C ARG A 325 4.46 15.43 40.23
N SER A 326 4.17 14.14 40.14
CA SER A 326 4.15 13.26 41.31
C SER A 326 5.50 13.20 42.03
N LYS A 327 6.62 13.15 41.29
CA LYS A 327 7.99 13.16 41.85
C LYS A 327 8.44 14.48 42.48
N LYS A 328 7.71 15.59 42.29
CA LYS A 328 8.02 16.89 42.91
C LYS A 328 7.23 17.16 44.20
N THR A 329 6.25 16.32 44.50
CA THR A 329 5.40 16.42 45.70
C THR A 329 5.81 15.46 46.82
N ASP A 330 6.78 14.58 46.54
CA ASP A 330 7.48 13.72 47.51
C ASP A 330 8.87 14.31 47.82
#